data_AF-U2QP82-F1
#
_entry.id   AF-U2QP82-F1
#
_cell.length_a   1.000
_cell.length_b   1.000
_cell.length_c   1.000
_cell.angle_alpha   90.00
_cell.angle_beta   90.00
_cell.angle_gamma   90.00
#
_symmetry.space_group_name_H-M   'P 1'
#
loop_
_entity.id
_entity.type
_entity.pdbx_description
1 polymer ?
#
loop_
_entity_poly.entity_id
_entity_poly.type
_entity_poly.pdbx_seq_one_letter_code
_entity_poly.pdbx_strand_id
1 'polypeptide(L)'
;MNSRELLELEQNPYILLFLDNLYKKRICEYHDLFNSWTNCFIEAGIQVFIVKKEIKDKRDLNPNFIYIDSCDNEVYSDFHIYQKKSIFGKEQIIYKSCFFVIYESKILKEFKRINQLTLEKALFLAIDKKNEKNNKKIKKMIDMNKKL
;
A
#
# COMPACT_ATOMS: atom_id res chain seq x y z
N MET A 1 12.10 -2.80 8.27
CA MET A 1 10.72 -3.29 8.42
C MET A 1 10.54 -4.45 7.46
N ASN A 2 10.19 -5.64 7.95
CA ASN A 2 9.99 -6.84 7.11
C ASN A 2 8.51 -7.01 6.70
N SER A 3 8.22 -8.01 5.86
CA SER A 3 6.87 -8.26 5.34
C SER A 3 5.85 -8.66 6.42
N ARG A 4 6.29 -9.35 7.48
CA ARG A 4 5.42 -9.72 8.62
C ARG A 4 5.02 -8.48 9.41
N GLU A 5 5.96 -7.62 9.72
CA GLU A 5 5.71 -6.34 10.42
C GLU A 5 4.76 -5.44 9.63
N LEU A 6 4.84 -5.44 8.29
CA LEU A 6 3.87 -4.76 7.43
C LEU A 6 2.46 -5.33 7.59
N LEU A 7 2.33 -6.66 7.51
CA LEU A 7 1.04 -7.35 7.58
C LEU A 7 0.42 -7.30 8.98
N GLU A 8 1.23 -7.12 10.02
CA GLU A 8 0.84 -7.03 11.44
C GLU A 8 0.53 -5.59 11.91
N LEU A 9 0.40 -4.62 11.00
CA LEU A 9 -0.10 -3.29 11.34
C LEU A 9 -1.59 -3.37 11.73
N GLU A 10 -1.80 -3.74 12.99
CA GLU A 10 -3.09 -4.01 13.57
C GLU A 10 -3.84 -2.69 13.72
N GLN A 11 -4.75 -2.41 12.80
CA GLN A 11 -6.18 -2.31 13.14
C GLN A 11 -7.02 -1.78 11.97
N ASN A 12 -6.50 -0.88 11.14
CA ASN A 12 -7.30 -0.26 10.08
C ASN A 12 -6.77 -0.68 8.70
N PRO A 13 -7.63 -0.72 7.68
CA PRO A 13 -7.19 -0.97 6.33
C PRO A 13 -6.18 0.11 5.90
N TYR A 14 -5.14 -0.29 5.19
CA TYR A 14 -4.08 0.59 4.73
C TYR A 14 -3.71 0.28 3.28
N ILE A 15 -3.02 1.23 2.66
CA ILE A 15 -2.52 1.08 1.29
C ILE A 15 -1.02 0.82 1.32
N LEU A 16 -0.59 -0.22 0.61
CA LEU A 16 0.82 -0.55 0.41
C LEU A 16 1.18 -0.37 -1.06
N LEU A 17 1.95 0.68 -1.37
CA LEU A 17 2.40 1.02 -2.71
C LEU A 17 3.82 0.49 -2.95
N PHE A 18 4.01 -0.29 -4.00
CA PHE A 18 5.32 -0.67 -4.49
C PHE A 18 5.70 0.18 -5.68
N LEU A 19 6.80 0.91 -5.55
CA LEU A 19 7.43 1.63 -6.64
C LEU A 19 8.70 0.87 -7.05
N ASP A 20 8.96 0.84 -8.36
CA ASP A 20 10.22 0.33 -8.90
C ASP A 20 11.31 1.39 -8.65
N ASN A 21 12.00 1.84 -9.69
CA ASN A 21 13.05 2.81 -9.58
C ASN A 21 12.49 4.24 -9.73
N LEU A 22 12.65 5.05 -8.68
CA LEU A 22 12.20 6.45 -8.64
C LEU A 22 12.90 7.35 -9.66
N TYR A 23 13.98 6.94 -10.33
CA TYR A 23 14.57 7.73 -11.44
C TYR A 23 13.75 7.67 -12.74
N LYS A 24 12.81 6.73 -12.87
CA LYS A 24 11.97 6.63 -14.07
C LYS A 24 10.83 7.64 -13.96
N LYS A 25 10.69 8.53 -14.96
CA LYS A 25 9.64 9.56 -15.04
C LYS A 25 8.24 9.04 -14.64
N ARG A 26 7.86 7.88 -15.17
CA ARG A 26 6.55 7.26 -14.89
C ARG A 26 6.36 6.86 -13.41
N ILE A 27 7.43 6.51 -12.72
CA ILE A 27 7.39 6.17 -11.29
C ILE A 27 7.28 7.45 -10.45
N CYS A 28 7.90 8.55 -10.88
CA CYS A 28 7.67 9.87 -10.30
C CYS A 28 6.20 10.27 -10.42
N GLU A 29 5.61 10.12 -11.61
CA GLU A 29 4.19 10.43 -11.84
C GLU A 29 3.27 9.62 -10.92
N TYR A 30 3.62 8.37 -10.59
CA TYR A 30 2.88 7.57 -9.60
C TYR A 30 3.02 8.09 -8.18
N HIS A 31 4.22 8.52 -7.79
CA HIS A 31 4.45 9.12 -6.47
C HIS A 31 3.69 10.44 -6.32
N ASP A 32 3.77 11.32 -7.33
CA ASP A 32 3.08 12.60 -7.36
C ASP A 32 1.56 12.43 -7.33
N LEU A 33 1.06 11.41 -8.03
CA LEU A 33 -0.36 11.07 -7.97
C LEU A 33 -0.79 10.73 -6.54
N PHE A 34 -0.04 9.89 -5.83
CA PHE A 34 -0.33 9.59 -4.43
C PHE A 34 -0.22 10.83 -3.55
N ASN A 35 0.78 11.71 -3.77
CA ASN A 35 0.90 12.97 -3.04
C ASN A 35 -0.34 13.86 -3.23
N SER A 36 -0.91 13.92 -4.44
CA SER A 36 -2.13 14.71 -4.70
C SER A 36 -3.36 14.21 -3.93
N TRP A 37 -3.36 12.95 -3.45
CA TRP A 37 -4.44 12.33 -2.67
C TRP A 37 -4.19 12.32 -1.16
N THR A 38 -3.12 12.93 -0.68
CA THR A 38 -2.72 12.91 0.74
C THR A 38 -3.87 13.28 1.67
N ASN A 39 -4.58 14.37 1.39
CA ASN A 39 -5.70 14.83 2.22
C ASN A 39 -6.84 13.81 2.24
N CYS A 40 -7.17 13.19 1.10
CA CYS A 40 -8.20 12.16 1.04
C CYS A 40 -7.85 10.95 1.93
N PHE A 41 -6.58 10.54 1.96
CA PHE A 41 -6.13 9.44 2.83
C PHE A 41 -6.19 9.82 4.31
N ILE A 42 -5.76 11.04 4.66
CA ILE A 42 -5.77 11.56 6.04
C ILE A 42 -7.22 11.66 6.55
N GLU A 43 -8.11 12.28 5.78
CA GLU A 43 -9.51 12.46 6.15
C GLU A 43 -10.24 11.12 6.29
N ALA A 44 -9.94 10.16 5.41
CA ALA A 44 -10.45 8.79 5.53
C ALA A 44 -9.80 8.01 6.68
N GLY A 45 -8.72 8.53 7.26
CA GLY A 45 -7.87 7.86 8.25
C GLY A 45 -7.35 6.52 7.73
N ILE A 46 -6.80 6.53 6.51
CA ILE A 46 -6.17 5.40 5.82
C ILE A 46 -4.67 5.69 5.70
N GLN A 47 -3.84 4.85 6.30
CA GLN A 47 -2.39 4.99 6.21
C GLN A 47 -1.89 4.53 4.83
N VAL A 48 -0.90 5.24 4.30
CA VAL A 48 -0.18 4.83 3.09
C VAL A 48 1.27 4.50 3.43
N PHE A 49 1.70 3.33 2.97
CA PHE A 49 3.08 2.85 3.02
C PHE A 49 3.64 2.78 1.61
N ILE A 50 4.85 3.28 1.41
CA ILE A 50 5.54 3.29 0.12
C ILE A 50 6.81 2.46 0.23
N VAL A 51 6.82 1.31 -0.43
CA VAL A 51 7.98 0.44 -0.59
C VAL A 51 8.74 0.86 -1.84
N LYS A 52 10.04 1.13 -1.68
CA LYS A 52 10.91 1.56 -2.77
C LYS A 52 12.29 0.92 -2.69
N LYS A 53 12.97 0.92 -3.83
CA LYS A 53 14.36 0.47 -3.99
C LYS A 53 15.28 1.68 -4.05
N GLU A 54 15.98 1.96 -2.95
CA GLU A 54 16.92 3.07 -2.69
C GLU A 54 16.34 4.49 -2.57
N ILE A 55 16.92 5.26 -1.64
CA ILE A 55 16.83 6.73 -1.54
C ILE A 55 18.19 7.31 -1.95
N LYS A 56 18.46 7.53 -3.23
CA LYS A 56 19.47 8.56 -3.58
C LYS A 56 18.85 9.83 -4.11
N ASP A 57 17.52 9.93 -4.03
CA ASP A 57 16.80 11.11 -4.46
C ASP A 57 16.61 12.08 -3.29
N LYS A 58 17.07 13.32 -3.48
CA LYS A 58 16.88 14.44 -2.56
C LYS A 58 15.48 15.09 -2.75
N ARG A 59 14.47 14.30 -3.10
CA ARG A 59 13.10 14.81 -3.23
C ARG A 59 12.45 14.90 -1.85
N ASP A 60 11.68 15.95 -1.65
CA ASP A 60 10.88 16.14 -0.44
C ASP A 60 9.89 14.99 -0.33
N LEU A 61 10.21 14.04 0.56
CA LEU A 61 9.33 12.94 0.87
C LEU A 61 8.13 13.48 1.63
N ASN A 62 6.94 13.11 1.19
CA ASN A 62 5.72 13.49 1.87
C ASN A 62 5.69 12.90 3.29
N PRO A 63 5.73 13.73 4.34
CA PRO A 63 5.86 13.25 5.72
C PRO A 63 4.63 12.48 6.21
N ASN A 64 3.50 12.54 5.50
CA ASN A 64 2.29 11.80 5.83
C ASN A 64 2.34 10.33 5.39
N PHE A 65 3.33 9.96 4.57
CA PHE A 65 3.53 8.58 4.11
C PHE A 65 4.71 7.95 4.83
N ILE A 66 4.60 6.65 5.09
CA ILE A 66 5.69 5.88 5.68
C ILE A 66 6.48 5.23 4.53
N TYR A 67 7.75 5.59 4.40
CA TYR A 67 8.63 5.04 3.38
C TYR A 67 9.41 3.86 3.93
N ILE A 68 9.44 2.77 3.18
CA ILE A 68 10.14 1.55 3.52
C ILE A 68 11.18 1.31 2.45
N ASP A 69 12.45 1.41 2.85
CA ASP A 69 13.54 0.96 2.01
C ASP A 69 13.58 -0.57 2.06
N SER A 70 13.26 -1.19 0.94
CA SER A 70 13.44 -2.63 0.75
C SER A 70 14.74 -2.83 0.00
N CYS A 71 15.84 -2.66 0.73
CA CYS A 71 17.19 -3.05 0.27
C CYS A 71 17.28 -4.57 0.07
N ASP A 72 16.59 -5.33 0.93
CA ASP A 72 16.49 -6.78 0.85
C ASP A 72 15.20 -7.14 0.10
N ASN A 73 15.35 -7.86 -1.01
CA ASN A 73 14.27 -8.22 -1.95
C ASN A 73 13.13 -9.06 -1.34
N GLU A 74 13.17 -9.37 -0.04
CA GLU A 74 12.19 -10.22 0.65
C GLU A 74 10.77 -9.67 0.56
N VAL A 75 10.57 -8.37 0.84
CA VAL A 75 9.23 -7.75 0.75
C VAL A 75 8.71 -7.77 -0.69
N TYR A 76 9.58 -7.52 -1.67
CA TYR A 76 9.21 -7.63 -3.09
C TYR A 76 8.91 -9.09 -3.50
N SER A 77 9.58 -10.08 -2.89
CA SER A 77 9.35 -11.52 -3.14
C SER A 77 8.01 -11.98 -2.60
N ASP A 78 7.70 -11.65 -1.33
CA ASP A 78 6.49 -12.10 -0.66
C ASP A 78 5.22 -11.59 -1.36
N PHE A 79 5.28 -10.37 -1.90
CA PHE A 79 4.20 -9.77 -2.68
C PHE A 79 4.28 -10.07 -4.19
N HIS A 80 5.21 -10.93 -4.63
CA HIS A 80 5.38 -11.35 -6.03
C HIS A 80 5.53 -10.17 -7.02
N ILE A 81 6.23 -9.13 -6.57
CA ILE A 81 6.32 -7.83 -7.27
C ILE A 81 7.33 -7.88 -8.41
N TYR A 82 8.31 -8.78 -8.38
CA TYR A 82 9.26 -8.94 -9.47
C TYR A 82 9.03 -10.23 -10.26
N GLN A 83 9.55 -10.22 -11.48
CA GLN A 83 9.63 -11.39 -12.35
C GLN A 83 11.01 -11.43 -13.03
N LYS A 84 11.58 -12.62 -13.13
CA LYS A 84 12.79 -12.86 -13.93
C LYS A 84 12.39 -13.04 -15.39
N LYS A 85 13.02 -12.32 -16.30
CA LYS A 85 12.84 -12.47 -17.75
C LYS A 85 14.18 -12.57 -18.45
N SER A 86 14.27 -13.45 -19.46
CA SER A 86 15.38 -13.42 -20.40
C SER A 86 15.12 -12.33 -21.45
N ILE A 87 15.96 -11.31 -21.47
CA ILE A 87 15.90 -10.23 -22.44
C ILE A 87 17.26 -10.18 -23.14
N PHE A 88 17.27 -10.38 -24.46
CA PHE A 88 18.49 -10.46 -25.28
C PHE A 88 19.51 -11.46 -24.73
N GLY A 89 19.05 -12.64 -24.30
CA GLY A 89 19.90 -13.72 -23.77
C GLY A 89 20.48 -13.48 -22.36
N LYS A 90 20.10 -12.38 -21.70
CA LYS A 90 20.49 -12.08 -20.31
C LYS A 90 19.27 -12.15 -19.39
N GLU A 91 19.42 -12.82 -18.25
CA GLU A 91 18.40 -12.80 -17.20
C GLU A 91 18.35 -11.42 -16.55
N GLN A 92 17.17 -10.81 -16.54
CA GLN A 92 16.91 -9.52 -15.92
C GLN A 92 15.72 -9.64 -14.96
N ILE A 93 15.80 -8.93 -13.84
CA ILE A 93 14.70 -8.83 -12.88
C ILE A 93 13.88 -7.58 -13.21
N ILE A 94 12.59 -7.77 -13.48
CA ILE A 94 11.64 -6.70 -13.75
C ILE A 94 10.73 -6.55 -12.54
N TYR A 95 10.83 -5.42 -11.86
CA TYR A 95 9.92 -5.04 -10.79
C TYR A 95 8.67 -4.38 -11.37
N LYS A 96 7.51 -4.71 -10.80
CA LYS A 96 6.23 -4.09 -11.14
C LYS A 96 5.97 -2.94 -10.18
N SER A 97 5.28 -1.92 -10.66
CA SER A 97 4.70 -0.89 -9.79
C SER A 97 3.21 -1.13 -9.68
N CYS A 98 2.75 -1.38 -8.48
CA CYS A 98 1.37 -1.70 -8.12
C CYS A 98 1.13 -1.33 -6.66
N PHE A 99 -0.10 -1.41 -6.22
CA PHE A 99 -0.42 -1.20 -4.82
C PHE A 99 -1.53 -2.12 -4.34
N PHE A 100 -1.61 -2.29 -3.03
CA PHE A 100 -2.52 -3.20 -2.37
C PHE A 100 -3.35 -2.45 -1.34
N VAL A 101 -4.60 -2.89 -1.17
CA VAL A 101 -5.37 -2.60 0.05
C VAL A 101 -5.23 -3.80 0.97
N ILE A 102 -4.73 -3.58 2.17
CA ILE A 102 -4.44 -4.64 3.14
C ILE A 102 -5.23 -4.38 4.43
N TYR A 103 -5.74 -5.45 5.04
CA TYR A 103 -6.46 -5.43 6.30
C TYR A 103 -6.26 -6.75 7.05
N GLU A 104 -5.93 -6.69 8.34
CA GLU A 104 -5.71 -7.89 9.19
C GLU A 104 -4.81 -8.94 8.51
N SER A 105 -3.62 -8.50 8.08
CA SER A 105 -2.61 -9.34 7.41
C SER A 105 -3.08 -9.99 6.10
N LYS A 106 -4.21 -9.54 5.53
CA LYS A 106 -4.76 -10.05 4.27
C LYS A 106 -4.79 -8.98 3.20
N ILE A 107 -4.34 -9.37 2.01
CA ILE A 107 -4.54 -8.57 0.80
C ILE A 107 -6.04 -8.63 0.46
N LEU A 108 -6.73 -7.50 0.58
CA LEU A 108 -8.11 -7.38 0.10
C LEU A 108 -8.14 -7.29 -1.42
N LYS A 109 -7.19 -6.52 -1.98
CA LYS A 109 -7.09 -6.31 -3.43
C LYS A 109 -5.72 -5.84 -3.87
N GLU A 110 -5.25 -6.36 -5.00
CA GLU A 110 -4.12 -5.84 -5.77
C GLU A 110 -4.63 -4.92 -6.90
N PHE A 111 -3.99 -3.77 -7.07
CA PHE A 111 -4.18 -2.86 -8.19
C PHE A 111 -2.90 -2.78 -9.03
N LYS A 112 -2.89 -3.51 -10.16
CA LYS A 112 -1.76 -3.60 -11.10
C LYS A 112 -1.49 -2.33 -11.91
N ARG A 113 -2.43 -1.39 -11.91
CA ARG A 113 -2.33 -0.10 -12.61
C ARG A 113 -2.48 0.99 -11.57
N ILE A 114 -1.69 2.05 -11.71
CA ILE A 114 -1.74 3.24 -10.86
C ILE A 114 -2.29 4.39 -11.70
N ASN A 115 -3.50 4.84 -11.36
CA ASN A 115 -4.22 5.98 -11.93
C ASN A 115 -5.36 6.42 -10.99
N GLN A 116 -6.06 7.51 -11.32
CA GLN A 116 -7.13 8.05 -10.48
C GLN A 116 -8.25 7.05 -10.20
N LEU A 117 -8.75 6.37 -11.23
CA LEU A 117 -9.84 5.41 -11.07
C LEU A 117 -9.47 4.28 -10.10
N THR A 118 -8.21 3.81 -10.14
CA THR A 118 -7.75 2.77 -9.22
C THR A 118 -7.56 3.28 -7.79
N LEU A 119 -7.08 4.51 -7.62
CA LEU A 119 -6.92 5.14 -6.31
C LEU A 119 -8.27 5.35 -5.63
N GLU A 120 -9.23 5.91 -6.35
CA GLU A 120 -10.60 6.09 -5.88
C GLU A 120 -11.21 4.77 -5.42
N LYS A 121 -11.14 3.72 -6.26
CA LYS A 121 -11.63 2.38 -5.91
C LYS A 121 -10.96 1.79 -4.68
N ALA A 122 -9.67 2.04 -4.51
CA ALA A 122 -8.94 1.54 -3.35
C ALA A 122 -9.30 2.29 -2.07
N LEU A 123 -9.47 3.62 -2.15
CA LEU A 123 -9.91 4.44 -1.03
C LEU A 123 -11.29 4.00 -0.55
N PHE A 124 -12.25 3.84 -1.47
CA PHE A 124 -13.59 3.34 -1.13
C PHE A 124 -13.54 1.95 -0.51
N LEU A 125 -12.78 1.01 -1.09
CA LEU A 125 -12.63 -0.34 -0.54
C LEU A 125 -12.06 -0.32 0.90
N ALA A 126 -11.10 0.56 1.16
CA ALA A 126 -10.52 0.72 2.50
C ALA A 126 -11.54 1.34 3.47
N ILE A 127 -12.29 2.37 3.06
CA ILE A 127 -13.34 3.00 3.88
C ILE A 127 -14.45 1.99 4.21
N ASP A 128 -14.93 1.25 3.22
CA ASP A 128 -15.96 0.23 3.41
C ASP A 128 -15.52 -0.81 4.44
N LYS A 129 -14.27 -1.30 4.32
CA LYS A 129 -13.74 -2.27 5.28
C LYS A 129 -13.61 -1.70 6.68
N LYS A 130 -13.19 -0.44 6.80
CA LYS A 130 -13.12 0.27 8.09
C LYS A 130 -14.50 0.41 8.72
N ASN A 131 -15.51 0.76 7.93
CA ASN A 131 -16.90 0.89 8.38
C ASN A 131 -17.50 -0.46 8.81
N GLU A 132 -17.26 -1.54 8.06
CA GLU A 132 -17.65 -2.91 8.46
C GLU A 132 -17.10 -3.27 9.85
N LYS A 133 -15.82 -2.98 10.09
CA LYS A 133 -15.18 -3.23 11.39
C LYS A 133 -15.84 -2.42 12.50
N ASN A 134 -16.08 -1.12 12.27
CA ASN A 134 -16.71 -0.24 13.26
C ASN A 134 -18.13 -0.71 13.60
N ASN A 135 -18.93 -1.08 12.60
CA ASN A 135 -20.28 -1.61 12.80
C ASN A 135 -20.27 -2.92 13.60
N LYS A 136 -19.31 -3.82 13.34
CA LYS A 136 -19.13 -5.05 14.13
C LYS A 136 -18.79 -4.75 15.60
N LYS A 137 -17.94 -3.75 15.86
CA LYS A 137 -17.61 -3.31 17.23
C LYS A 137 -18.84 -2.76 17.95
N ILE A 138 -19.58 -1.86 17.31
CA ILE A 138 -20.81 -1.27 17.88
C ILE A 138 -21.84 -2.36 18.22
N LYS A 139 -22.06 -3.30 17.29
CA LYS A 139 -23.00 -4.42 17.53
C LYS A 139 -22.60 -5.25 18.76
N LYS A 140 -21.32 -5.60 18.90
CA LYS A 140 -20.82 -6.32 20.08
C LYS A 140 -21.07 -5.55 21.38
N MET A 141 -20.89 -4.23 21.39
CA MET A 141 -21.15 -3.39 22.57
C MET A 141 -22.64 -3.39 22.94
N ILE A 142 -23.53 -3.26 21.95
CA ILE A 142 -24.97 -3.32 22.16
C ILE A 142 -25.38 -4.69 22.72
N ASP A 143 -24.85 -5.78 22.16
CA ASP A 143 -25.18 -7.15 22.59
C ASP A 143 -24.70 -7.46 24.02
N MET A 144 -23.60 -6.84 24.48
CA MET A 144 -23.15 -6.95 25.88
C MET A 144 -24.07 -6.19 26.84
N ASN A 145 -24.50 -4.98 26.48
CA ASN A 145 -25.40 -4.18 27.32
C ASN A 145 -26.80 -4.80 27.47
N LYS A 146 -27.24 -5.65 26.53
CA LYS A 146 -28.52 -6.38 26.63
C LYS A 146 -28.47 -7.60 27.55
N LYS A 147 -27.28 -8.03 27.98
CA LYS A 147 -27.08 -9.21 28.85
C LYS A 147 -26.84 -8.85 30.32
N LEU A 148 -26.72 -7.56 30.63
CA LEU A 148 -26.65 -6.99 31.97
C LEU A 148 -28.03 -6.53 32.40
#